data_AF-A0A0F8XCN8-F1
#
_entry.id   AF-A0A0F8XCN8-F1
#
_cell.length_a   1.000
_cell.length_b   1.000
_cell.length_c   1.000
_cell.angle_alpha   90.00
_cell.angle_beta   90.00
_cell.angle_gamma   90.00
#
_symmetry.space_group_name_H-M   'P 1'
#
loop_
_entity.id
_entity.type
_entity.pdbx_description
1 polymer ?
#
loop_
_entity_poly.entity_id
_entity_poly.type
_entity_poly.pdbx_seq_one_letter_code
_entity_poly.pdbx_strand_id
1 'polypeptide(L)' 'MQGDSMMATMKHYVFRNKDGSVHVQNAVGGMFGQHHIHDEVSFGRWRVQIADRSLEMMEGDCDCCGKPGFGSIRPAL' A
#
# COMPACT_ATOMS: atom_id res chain seq x y z
N MET A 1 16.60 4.00 31.01
CA MET A 1 15.58 3.52 30.05
C MET A 1 15.58 4.50 28.89
N GLN A 2 16.40 4.26 27.87
CA GLN A 2 16.42 5.10 26.67
C GLN A 2 15.23 4.65 25.82
N GLY A 3 14.32 5.58 25.54
CA GLY A 3 13.09 5.32 24.81
C GLY A 3 13.43 4.74 23.46
N ASP A 4 12.98 3.51 23.22
CA ASP A 4 12.92 2.94 21.89
C ASP A 4 12.20 3.94 20.99
N SER A 5 12.93 4.56 20.07
CA SER A 5 12.32 5.19 18.91
C SER A 5 11.39 4.16 18.30
N MET A 6 10.08 4.32 18.49
CA MET A 6 9.06 3.64 17.71
C MET A 6 9.29 4.07 16.26
N MET A 7 10.19 3.38 15.57
CA MET A 7 10.39 3.48 14.14
C MET A 7 9.01 3.20 13.54
N ALA A 8 8.33 4.26 13.09
CA ALA A 8 7.01 4.14 12.51
C ALA A 8 7.11 3.10 11.39
N THR A 9 6.44 1.96 11.58
CA THR A 9 6.57 0.85 10.65
C THR A 9 5.85 1.22 9.37
N MET A 10 6.55 1.18 8.25
CA MET A 10 5.94 1.40 6.94
C MET A 10 4.99 0.24 6.64
N LYS A 11 3.77 0.58 6.22
CA LYS A 11 2.75 -0.35 5.72
C LYS A 11 2.52 -0.10 4.24
N HIS A 12 2.13 -1.14 3.52
CA HIS A 12 1.81 -1.14 2.11
C HIS A 12 0.44 -1.79 1.94
N TYR A 13 -0.58 -0.97 1.69
CA TYR A 13 -1.94 -1.42 1.43
C TYR A 13 -2.07 -1.77 -0.05
N VAL A 14 -2.44 -3.01 -0.33
CA VAL A 14 -2.48 -3.57 -1.68
C VAL A 14 -3.93 -3.83 -2.08
N PHE A 15 -4.37 -3.21 -3.17
CA PHE A 15 -5.69 -3.40 -3.76
C PHE A 15 -5.53 -4.11 -5.10
N ARG A 16 -6.34 -5.13 -5.35
CA ARG A 16 -6.39 -5.85 -6.63
C ARG A 16 -7.67 -5.48 -7.35
N ASN A 17 -7.54 -4.60 -8.34
CA ASN A 17 -8.70 -4.07 -9.04
C ASN A 17 -9.20 -5.05 -10.11
N LYS A 18 -10.47 -4.92 -10.48
CA LYS A 18 -11.11 -5.77 -11.50
C LYS A 18 -10.50 -5.67 -12.91
N ASP A 19 -9.80 -4.57 -13.21
CA ASP A 19 -9.12 -4.37 -14.49
C ASP A 19 -7.76 -5.10 -14.58
N GLY A 20 -7.37 -5.81 -13.50
CA GLY A 20 -6.10 -6.54 -13.42
C GLY A 20 -4.92 -5.70 -12.94
N SER A 21 -5.15 -4.42 -12.60
CA SER A 21 -4.14 -3.58 -11.95
C SER A 21 -4.05 -3.88 -10.45
N VAL A 22 -2.84 -3.77 -9.91
CA VAL A 22 -2.53 -3.89 -8.49
C VAL A 22 -2.05 -2.54 -7.97
N HIS A 23 -2.83 -1.93 -7.09
CA HIS A 23 -2.55 -0.63 -6.53
C HIS A 23 -1.91 -0.80 -5.15
N VAL A 24 -0.85 -0.04 -4.88
CA VAL A 24 -0.10 -0.12 -3.62
C VAL A 24 0.04 1.28 -3.05
N GLN A 25 -0.58 1.52 -1.89
CA GLN A 25 -0.45 2.76 -1.14
C GLN A 25 0.42 2.52 0.09
N ASN A 26 1.53 3.24 0.22
CA ASN A 26 2.32 3.17 1.44
C ASN A 26 1.80 4.12 2.52
N ALA A 27 2.07 3.80 3.78
CA ALA A 27 1.81 4.66 4.92
C ALA A 27 2.89 4.50 5.99
N VAL A 28 3.21 5.60 6.68
CA VAL A 28 4.16 5.63 7.80
C VAL A 28 3.48 6.36 8.96
N GLY A 29 3.33 5.71 10.11
CA GLY A 29 2.71 6.32 11.28
C GLY A 29 1.28 6.81 11.03
N GLY A 30 0.52 6.11 10.17
CA GLY A 30 -0.83 6.49 9.78
C GLY A 30 -0.93 7.58 8.69
N MET A 31 0.19 8.16 8.26
CA MET A 31 0.22 9.12 7.16
C MET A 31 0.44 8.40 5.82
N PHE A 32 -0.46 8.60 4.86
CA PHE A 32 -0.32 8.06 3.51
C PHE A 32 0.79 8.79 2.74
N GLY A 33 1.58 8.02 1.98
CA GLY A 33 2.66 8.53 1.15
C GLY A 33 2.48 8.21 -0.33
N GLN A 34 3.52 7.62 -0.93
CA GLN A 34 3.55 7.24 -2.34
C GLN A 34 2.53 6.15 -2.67
N HIS A 35 1.95 6.31 -3.86
CA HIS A 35 1.00 5.39 -4.46
C HIS A 35 1.60 4.84 -5.76
N HIS A 36 1.60 3.52 -5.91
CA HIS A 36 2.17 2.80 -7.04
C HIS A 36 1.08 1.95 -7.70
N ILE A 37 1.14 1.82 -9.02
CA ILE A 37 0.28 0.94 -9.80
C ILE A 37 1.17 -0.07 -10.51
N HIS A 38 0.82 -1.34 -10.38
CA HIS A 38 1.50 -2.48 -10.95
C HIS A 38 0.52 -3.29 -11.80
N ASP A 39 1.05 -4.08 -12.73
CA ASP A 39 0.38 -5.31 -13.15
C ASP A 39 0.78 -6.46 -12.20
N GLU A 40 0.13 -7.63 -12.29
CA GLU A 40 0.44 -8.77 -11.40
C GLU A 40 1.90 -9.24 -11.49
N VAL A 41 2.53 -9.17 -12.67
CA VAL A 41 3.92 -9.61 -12.87
C VAL A 41 4.90 -8.68 -12.17
N SER A 42 4.76 -7.37 -12.36
CA SER A 42 5.58 -6.35 -11.72
C SER A 42 5.30 -6.26 -10.22
N PHE A 43 4.05 -6.47 -9.79
CA PHE A 43 3.72 -6.59 -8.36
C PHE A 43 4.46 -7.77 -7.72
N GLY A 44 4.48 -8.95 -8.36
CA GLY A 44 5.23 -10.10 -7.86
C GLY A 44 6.72 -9.80 -7.67
N ARG A 45 7.34 -9.09 -8.63
CA ARG A 45 8.76 -8.66 -8.55
C ARG A 45 9.02 -7.60 -7.48
N TRP A 46 8.04 -6.72 -7.23
CA TRP A 46 8.14 -5.71 -6.20
C TRP A 46 7.94 -6.32 -4.80
N ARG A 47 6.93 -7.18 -4.64
CA ARG A 47 6.56 -7.82 -3.37
C ARG A 47 7.71 -8.55 -2.70
N VAL A 48 8.57 -9.23 -3.47
CA VAL A 48 9.73 -9.98 -2.91
C VAL A 48 10.76 -9.08 -2.21
N GLN A 49 10.72 -7.76 -2.45
CA GLN A 49 11.60 -6.78 -1.82
C GLN A 49 11.02 -6.24 -0.50
N ILE A 50 9.78 -6.62 -0.16
CA ILE A 50 9.00 -6.06 0.93
C ILE A 50 8.76 -7.15 1.97
N ALA A 51 8.96 -6.82 3.25
CA ALA A 51 8.69 -7.77 4.32
C ALA A 51 7.18 -8.06 4.41
N ASP A 52 6.78 -9.33 4.46
CA ASP A 52 5.36 -9.72 4.48
C ASP A 52 4.55 -9.03 5.59
N ARG A 53 5.15 -8.80 6.77
CA ARG A 53 4.50 -8.07 7.88
C ARG A 53 4.12 -6.61 7.58
N SER A 54 4.71 -6.05 6.52
CA SER A 54 4.47 -4.69 6.05
C SER A 54 3.47 -4.62 4.91
N LEU A 55 2.95 -5.76 4.43
CA LEU A 55 1.93 -5.83 3.39
C LEU A 55 0.56 -6.09 4.02
N GLU A 56 -0.44 -5.33 3.59
CA GLU A 56 -1.83 -5.55 3.96
C GLU A 56 -2.66 -5.64 2.69
N MET A 57 -3.21 -6.83 2.42
CA MET A 57 -4.10 -7.05 1.29
C MET A 57 -5.47 -6.50 1.65
N MET A 58 -5.95 -5.55 0.87
CA MET A 58 -7.23 -4.89 1.08
C MET A 58 -8.30 -5.56 0.22
N GLU A 59 -9.52 -5.62 0.73
CA GLU A 59 -10.69 -6.00 -0.05
C GLU A 59 -11.26 -4.77 -0.77
N GLY A 60 -11.64 -4.95 -2.04
CA GLY A 60 -12.22 -3.88 -2.86
C GLY A 60 -11.25 -3.19 -3.82
N ASP A 61 -11.79 -2.26 -4.59
CA ASP A 61 -11.05 -1.47 -5.58
C ASP A 61 -10.41 -0.24 -4.93
N CYS A 62 -9.27 0.21 -5.45
CA CYS A 62 -8.62 1.44 -5.00
C CYS A 62 -9.34 2.69 -5.56
N ASP A 63 -9.77 3.59 -4.69
CA ASP A 63 -10.47 4.85 -5.04
C ASP A 63 -9.56 5.97 -5.59
N CYS A 64 -8.33 5.67 -5.99
CA CYS A 64 -7.36 6.67 -6.46
C CYS A 64 -7.65 7.22 -7.88
N CYS A 65 -8.73 6.76 -8.53
CA CYS A 65 -9.10 7.11 -9.92
C CYS A 65 -7.96 6.95 -10.95
N GLY A 66 -7.04 6.01 -10.73
CA GLY A 66 -5.88 5.79 -11.61
C GLY A 66 -4.80 6.88 -11.61
N LYS A 67 -4.85 7.85 -10.68
CA LYS A 67 -3.84 8.92 -10.58
C LYS A 67 -2.71 8.51 -9.62
N PRO A 68 -1.43 8.51 -10.07
CA PRO A 68 -0.29 8.37 -9.18
C PRO A 68 -0.30 9.49 -8.12
N GLY A 69 -0.10 9.13 -6.85
CA GLY A 69 -0.01 10.09 -5.74
C GLY A 69 -1.34 10.61 -5.17
N PHE A 70 -2.51 10.17 -5.67
CA PHE A 70 -3.82 10.56 -5.15
C PHE A 70 -4.46 9.42 -4.35
N GLY A 71 -3.97 9.16 -3.14
CA GLY A 71 -4.49 8.08 -2.28
C GLY A 71 -5.29 8.61 -1.10
N SER A 72 -6.59 8.87 -1.28
CA SER A 72 -7.52 8.91 -0.14
C SER A 72 -8.14 7.53 0.01
N ILE A 73 -7.48 6.64 0.76
CA ILE A 73 -8.15 5.43 1.22
C ILE A 73 -9.18 5.87 2.25
N ARG A 74 -10.47 5.82 1.90
CA ARG A 74 -11.52 5.78 2.92
C ARG A 74 -11.56 4.35 3.44
N PRO A 75 -11.29 4.09 4.73
CA PRO A 75 -11.54 2.77 5.28
C PRO A 75 -13.02 2.43 5.03
N ALA A 76 -13.28 1.20 4.58
CA ALA A 76 -14.63 0.70 4.43
C ALA A 76 -15.36 0.86 5.78
N LEU A 77 -16.47 1.61 5.75
CA LEU A 77 -17.44 1.68 6.86
C LEU A 77 -18.31 0.43 6.85
#